data_AF-A0A9D7LP58-F1
#
_entry.id   AF-A0A9D7LP58-F1
#
_cell.length_a   1.000
_cell.length_b   1.000
_cell.length_c   1.000
_cell.angle_alpha   90.00
_cell.angle_beta   90.00
_cell.angle_gamma   90.00
#
_symmetry.space_group_name_H-M   'P 1'
#
loop_
_entity.id
_entity.type
_entity.pdbx_description
1 polymer ?
#
loop_
_entity_poly.entity_id
_entity_poly.type
_entity_poly.pdbx_seq_one_letter_code
_entity_poly.pdbx_strand_id
1 'polypeptide(L)' 'MDNALCESTIGLFKTEAIDDGGPTWSDRRAVEWQVARWVHWYNHDRLHSSIGNLPPVEFEHHHRQAKTVTPIPEVA' A
#
# COMPACT_ATOMS: atom_id res chain seq x y z
N MET A 1 -5.34 -13.30 2.64
CA MET A 1 -5.55 -11.84 2.60
C MET A 1 -6.94 -11.57 3.14
N ASP A 2 -7.08 -10.55 3.97
CA ASP A 2 -8.37 -10.14 4.52
C ASP A 2 -9.14 -9.35 3.45
N ASN A 3 -10.35 -9.79 3.09
CA ASN A 3 -11.16 -9.15 2.04
C ASN A 3 -11.49 -7.69 2.39
N ALA A 4 -11.75 -7.40 3.67
CA ALA A 4 -12.11 -6.06 4.12
C ALA A 4 -10.92 -5.08 4.02
N LEU A 5 -9.69 -5.57 4.19
CA LEU A 5 -8.48 -4.77 3.93
C LEU A 5 -8.38 -4.42 2.43
N CYS A 6 -8.55 -5.40 1.55
CA CYS A 6 -8.51 -5.17 0.10
C CYS A 6 -9.61 -4.19 -0.36
N GLU A 7 -10.84 -4.34 0.16
CA GLU A 7 -11.96 -3.44 -0.14
C GLU A 7 -11.69 -2.01 0.35
N SER A 8 -11.08 -1.87 1.52
CA SER A 8 -10.71 -0.56 2.08
C SER A 8 -9.64 0.15 1.23
N THR A 9 -8.62 -0.59 0.78
CA THR A 9 -7.59 -0.06 -0.14
C THR A 9 -8.20 0.32 -1.50
N ILE A 10 -9.13 -0.48 -2.01
CA ILE A 10 -9.85 -0.19 -3.27
C ILE A 10 -10.75 1.05 -3.14
N GLY A 11 -11.42 1.22 -2.00
CA GLY A 11 -12.20 2.43 -1.71
C GLY A 11 -11.33 3.68 -1.71
N LEU A 12 -10.18 3.61 -1.03
CA LEU A 12 -9.17 4.68 -1.02
C LEU A 12 -8.64 5.02 -2.41
N PHE A 13 -8.34 4.02 -3.22
CA PHE A 13 -7.91 4.21 -4.61
C PHE A 13 -8.95 4.99 -5.43
N LYS A 14 -10.24 4.64 -5.30
CA LYS A 14 -11.31 5.34 -6.04
C LYS A 14 -11.41 6.80 -5.62
N THR A 15 -11.34 7.09 -4.32
CA THR A 15 -11.42 8.48 -3.82
C THR A 15 -10.18 9.30 -4.16
N GLU A 16 -8.98 8.75 -3.95
CA GLU A 16 -7.74 9.52 -4.05
C GLU A 16 -7.13 9.52 -5.46
N ALA A 17 -7.33 8.47 -6.26
CA ALA A 17 -6.74 8.36 -7.59
C ALA A 17 -7.72 8.70 -8.71
N ILE A 18 -8.98 8.28 -8.57
CA ILE A 18 -10.00 8.44 -9.63
C ILE A 18 -10.73 9.78 -9.50
N ASP A 19 -11.10 10.19 -8.29
CA ASP A 19 -11.81 11.46 -8.06
C ASP A 19 -10.89 12.68 -8.22
N ASP A 20 -9.62 12.57 -7.75
CA ASP A 20 -8.59 13.61 -7.90
C ASP A 20 -8.16 13.84 -9.38
N GLY A 21 -8.35 12.82 -10.24
CA GLY A 21 -8.01 12.88 -11.67
C GLY A 21 -8.97 13.73 -12.53
N GLY A 22 -10.09 14.20 -11.97
CA GLY A 22 -11.04 15.08 -12.64
C GLY A 22 -12.02 14.38 -13.61
N PRO A 23 -13.00 15.12 -14.16
CA PRO A 23 -14.17 14.55 -14.83
C PRO A 23 -13.93 13.92 -16.21
N THR A 24 -12.74 14.05 -16.82
CA THR A 24 -12.47 13.50 -18.16
C THR A 24 -11.05 12.95 -18.29
N TRP A 25 -10.95 11.62 -18.20
CA TRP A 25 -9.76 10.88 -18.59
C TRP A 25 -9.67 10.85 -20.11
N SER A 26 -8.72 11.60 -20.68
CA SER A 26 -8.63 11.78 -22.13
C SER A 26 -8.14 10.52 -22.87
N ASP A 27 -7.40 9.63 -22.20
CA ASP A 27 -6.88 8.39 -22.78
C ASP A 27 -6.62 7.32 -21.71
N ARG A 28 -6.64 6.04 -22.12
CA ARG A 28 -6.34 4.91 -21.25
C ARG A 28 -4.93 5.01 -20.63
N ARG A 29 -3.94 5.54 -21.36
CA ARG A 29 -2.57 5.72 -20.84
C ARG A 29 -2.51 6.74 -19.70
N ALA A 30 -3.40 7.74 -19.69
CA ALA A 30 -3.49 8.69 -18.58
C ALA A 30 -3.99 8.00 -17.30
N VAL A 31 -4.96 7.08 -17.44
CA VAL A 31 -5.43 6.23 -16.34
C VAL A 31 -4.31 5.33 -15.83
N GLU A 32 -3.63 4.61 -16.74
CA GLU A 32 -2.52 3.71 -16.38
C GLU A 32 -1.39 4.45 -15.67
N TRP A 33 -1.04 5.65 -16.11
CA TRP A 33 -0.01 6.47 -15.48
C TRP A 33 -0.42 6.95 -14.08
N GLN A 34 -1.67 7.41 -13.92
CA GLN A 34 -2.16 7.86 -12.61
C GLN A 34 -2.30 6.69 -11.63
N VAL A 35 -2.71 5.51 -12.10
CA VAL A 35 -2.70 4.28 -11.28
C VAL A 35 -1.29 3.95 -10.82
N ALA A 36 -0.32 3.92 -11.74
CA ALA A 36 1.07 3.62 -11.41
C ALA A 36 1.66 4.64 -10.41
N ARG A 37 1.35 5.92 -10.60
CA ARG A 37 1.74 7.00 -9.69
C ARG A 37 1.12 6.83 -8.31
N TRP A 38 -0.18 6.53 -8.24
CA TRP A 38 -0.87 6.31 -6.96
C TRP A 38 -0.32 5.08 -6.23
N VAL A 39 -0.08 3.98 -6.93
CA VAL A 39 0.51 2.76 -6.36
C VAL A 39 1.93 3.03 -5.83
N HIS A 40 2.74 3.78 -6.57
CA HIS A 40 4.08 4.16 -6.11
C HIS A 40 4.01 5.00 -4.83
N TRP A 41 3.22 6.07 -4.83
CA TRP A 41 3.03 6.92 -3.66
C TRP A 41 2.46 6.15 -2.46
N TYR A 42 1.45 5.31 -2.67
CA TYR A 42 0.85 4.50 -1.62
C TYR A 42 1.87 3.56 -0.96
N ASN A 43 2.75 2.95 -1.75
CA ASN A 43 3.71 1.97 -1.24
C ASN A 43 4.97 2.61 -0.65
N HIS A 44 5.45 3.73 -1.19
CA HIS A 44 6.76 4.31 -0.85
C HIS A 44 6.69 5.57 0.01
N ASP A 45 5.64 6.39 -0.13
CA ASP A 45 5.59 7.73 0.49
C ASP A 45 4.45 7.86 1.49
N ARG A 46 3.39 7.05 1.39
CA ARG A 46 2.23 7.14 2.27
C ARG A 46 2.57 6.67 3.68
N LEU A 47 2.76 7.62 4.56
CA LEU A 47 2.94 7.38 5.98
C LEU A 47 1.61 6.96 6.61
N HIS A 48 1.59 5.78 7.21
CA HIS A 48 0.42 5.28 7.92
C HIS A 48 0.69 5.35 9.43
N SER A 49 -0.04 6.21 10.13
CA SER A 49 0.10 6.38 11.59
C SER A 49 -0.19 5.10 12.37
N SER A 50 -1.07 4.25 11.83
CA SER A 50 -1.43 2.93 12.39
C SER A 50 -0.28 1.93 12.45
N ILE A 51 0.77 2.12 11.63
CA ILE A 51 1.96 1.24 11.56
C ILE A 51 3.24 2.00 11.93
N GLY A 52 3.12 3.09 12.70
CA GLY A 52 4.27 3.83 13.22
C GLY A 52 4.84 4.88 12.27
N ASN A 53 4.00 5.45 11.38
CA ASN A 53 4.42 6.41 10.33
C ASN A 53 5.50 5.83 9.40
N LEU A 54 5.34 4.57 9.01
CA LEU A 54 6.20 3.94 8.03
C LEU A 54 5.43 3.76 6.71
N PRO A 55 6.12 3.83 5.56
CA PRO A 55 5.58 3.36 4.29
C PRO A 55 5.22 1.87 4.37
N PRO A 56 4.16 1.41 3.68
CA PRO A 56 3.77 0.00 3.67
C PRO A 56 4.91 -0.93 3.25
N VAL A 57 5.76 -0.53 2.30
CA VAL A 57 6.89 -1.35 1.84
C VAL A 57 7.92 -1.58 2.95
N GLU A 58 8.20 -0.57 3.76
CA GLU A 58 9.12 -0.66 4.90
C GLU A 58 8.52 -1.52 6.01
N PHE A 59 7.23 -1.34 6.31
CA PHE A 59 6.54 -2.18 7.28
C PHE A 59 6.50 -3.65 6.85
N GLU A 60 6.20 -3.95 5.57
CA GLU A 60 6.26 -5.30 5.04
C GLU A 60 7.67 -5.88 5.10
N HIS A 61 8.70 -5.08 4.84
CA HIS A 61 10.10 -5.50 4.94
C HIS A 61 10.47 -5.87 6.38
N HIS A 62 10.15 -5.01 7.34
CA HIS A 62 10.36 -5.28 8.77
C HIS A 62 9.55 -6.49 9.26
N HIS A 63 8.30 -6.64 8.82
CA HIS A 63 7.46 -7.79 9.19
C HIS A 63 7.97 -9.10 8.58
N ARG A 64 8.46 -9.09 7.33
CA ARG A 64 9.12 -10.25 6.71
C ARG A 64 10.41 -10.63 7.43
N GLN A 65 11.23 -9.65 7.80
CA GLN A 65 12.45 -9.87 8.59
C GLN A 65 12.12 -10.45 9.98
N ALA A 66 11.14 -9.88 10.69
CA ALA A 66 10.70 -10.36 12.00
C ALA A 66 10.14 -11.79 11.93
N LYS A 67 9.41 -12.16 10.87
CA LYS A 67 8.96 -13.54 10.64
C LYS A 67 10.08 -14.51 10.28
N THR A 68 11.20 -14.01 9.78
CA THR A 68 12.39 -14.84 9.47
C THR A 68 13.26 -15.02 10.71
N VAL A 69 13.18 -14.11 11.69
CA VAL A 69 13.79 -14.22 13.02
C VAL A 69 12.77 -14.80 14.01
N THR A 70 12.33 -16.03 13.75
CA THR A 70 11.94 -16.92 14.84
C THR A 70 12.89 -18.11 14.85
N PRO A 71 14.16 -17.96 15.25
CA PRO A 71 14.83 -19.08 15.87
C PRO A 71 14.08 -19.34 17.18
N ILE A 72 13.33 -20.44 17.17
CA ILE A 72 12.72 -21.05 18.35
C ILE A 72 13.77 -21.06 19.48
N PRO A 73 13.51 -20.51 20.67
CA PRO A 73 14.45 -20.57 21.77
C PRO A 73 14.66 -22.02 22.25
N GLU A 74 15.94 -22.32 22.49
CA GLU A 74 16.63 -23.57 22.85
C GLU A 74 16.20 -24.21 24.19
N VAL A 75 16.23 -25.54 24.32
CA VAL A 75 16.44 -26.24 25.61
C VAL A 75 17.25 -27.54 25.42
N ALA A 76 18.39 -27.59 26.13
CA ALA A 76 19.28 -28.70 26.59
C ALA A 76 19.03 -30.15 26.15
#